data_AF-A0A6G2BIU1-F1
#
_entry.id   AF-A0A6G2BIU1-F1
#
_cell.length_a   1.000
_cell.length_b   1.000
_cell.length_c   1.000
_cell.angle_alpha   90.00
_cell.angle_beta   90.00
_cell.angle_gamma   90.00
#
_symmetry.space_group_name_H-M   'P 1'
#
loop_
_entity.id
_entity.type
_entity.pdbx_description
1 polymer ?
#
loop_
_entity_poly.entity_id
_entity_poly.type
_entity_poly.pdbx_seq_one_letter_code
_entity_poly.pdbx_strand_id
1 'polypeptide(L)'
;MAEPEFSATGVRIARWLRSLTRSGQVVVRDGRLVLLTSYGREIDGAPVEQVRVSGPWYAASDRALATINGNRYALRLKGQVRDALVAALRGARSRRVPTVAAEGRTAPR
;
A
#
# COMPACT_ATOMS: atom_id res chain seq x y z
N MET A 1 10.57 16.91 4.29
CA MET A 1 9.98 15.79 5.06
C MET A 1 8.62 15.52 4.43
N ALA A 2 8.41 14.34 3.84
CA ALA A 2 7.10 13.99 3.28
C ALA A 2 6.27 13.32 4.38
N GLU A 3 5.15 13.93 4.77
CA GLU A 3 4.20 13.30 5.67
C GLU A 3 3.72 11.97 5.05
N PRO A 4 3.85 10.84 5.77
CA PRO A 4 3.34 9.58 5.28
C PRO A 4 1.81 9.66 5.23
N GLU A 5 1.23 9.46 4.04
CA GLU A 5 -0.22 9.41 3.84
C GLU A 5 -0.87 8.28 4.67
N PHE A 6 -0.11 7.24 4.99
CA PHE A 6 -0.52 6.18 5.88
C PHE A 6 0.66 5.54 6.56
N SER A 7 0.52 5.19 7.84
CA SER A 7 1.47 4.36 8.57
C SER A 7 0.74 3.33 9.42
N ALA A 8 1.16 2.08 9.31
CA ALA A 8 0.69 0.97 10.13
C ALA A 8 1.88 0.26 10.76
N THR A 9 1.80 -0.06 12.05
CA THR A 9 2.81 -0.82 12.79
C THR A 9 2.21 -2.13 13.31
N GLY A 10 3.07 -3.05 13.77
CA GLY A 10 2.60 -4.35 14.26
C GLY A 10 2.06 -5.27 13.16
N VAL A 11 2.49 -5.04 11.91
CA VAL A 11 2.08 -5.84 10.77
C VAL A 11 2.97 -7.06 10.67
N ARG A 12 2.37 -8.25 10.67
CA ARG A 12 3.14 -9.47 10.44
C ARG A 12 3.34 -9.67 8.94
N ILE A 13 4.59 -9.57 8.50
CA ILE A 13 5.02 -9.63 7.10
C ILE A 13 5.65 -11.01 6.84
N ALA A 14 5.03 -11.76 5.95
CA ALA A 14 5.55 -13.02 5.43
C ALA A 14 5.70 -12.93 3.91
N ARG A 15 6.76 -13.50 3.35
CA ARG A 15 6.96 -13.63 1.91
C ARG A 15 6.72 -15.07 1.50
N TRP A 16 5.61 -15.30 0.79
CA TRP A 16 5.15 -16.60 0.27
C TRP A 16 5.03 -17.72 1.33
N LEU A 17 6.15 -18.25 1.82
CA LEU A 17 6.26 -19.31 2.84
C LEU A 17 7.24 -18.97 3.98
N ARG A 18 7.99 -17.85 3.91
CA ARG A 18 8.89 -17.39 4.98
C ARG A 18 8.32 -16.21 5.73
N SER A 19 8.22 -16.32 7.05
CA SER A 19 7.96 -15.16 7.92
C SER A 19 9.22 -14.30 7.99
N LEU A 20 9.12 -13.03 7.60
CA LEU A 20 10.24 -12.08 7.67
C LEU A 20 10.21 -11.30 8.98
N THR A 21 9.04 -10.77 9.35
CA THR A 21 8.85 -10.06 10.61
C THR A 21 7.43 -10.22 11.14
N ARG A 22 7.29 -10.22 12.47
CA ARG A 22 5.98 -10.27 13.14
C ARG A 22 5.44 -8.89 13.51
N SER A 23 6.33 -7.90 13.62
CA SER A 23 6.01 -6.53 14.02
C SER A 23 6.57 -5.53 13.01
N GLY A 24 6.42 -5.83 11.73
CA GLY A 24 6.80 -4.90 10.67
C GLY A 24 5.91 -3.65 10.66
N GLN A 25 6.31 -2.69 9.85
CA GLN A 25 5.56 -1.47 9.60
C GLN A 25 5.29 -1.36 8.10
N VAL A 26 4.14 -0.80 7.74
CA VAL A 26 3.76 -0.50 6.36
C VAL A 26 3.51 0.98 6.29
N VAL A 27 4.26 1.67 5.44
CA VAL A 27 4.15 3.11 5.26
C VAL A 27 3.79 3.38 3.81
N VAL A 28 2.78 4.20 3.58
CA VAL A 28 2.47 4.75 2.26
C VAL A 28 2.86 6.22 2.28
N ARG A 29 3.74 6.61 1.35
CA ARG A 29 4.19 8.00 1.19
C ARG A 29 4.33 8.30 -0.30
N ASP A 30 3.86 9.46 -0.74
CA ASP A 30 4.00 9.90 -2.15
C ASP A 30 3.46 8.89 -3.18
N GLY A 31 2.41 8.14 -2.83
CA GLY A 31 1.94 7.02 -3.66
C GLY A 31 2.97 5.90 -3.85
N ARG A 32 3.81 5.67 -2.85
CA ARG A 32 4.69 4.50 -2.75
C ARG A 32 4.44 3.76 -1.45
N LEU A 33 4.28 2.44 -1.54
CA LEU A 33 4.20 1.57 -0.38
C LEU A 33 5.59 1.09 -0.01
N VAL A 34 5.95 1.23 1.26
CA VAL A 34 7.22 0.82 1.84
C VAL A 34 6.94 -0.13 2.99
N LEU A 35 7.53 -1.32 2.93
CA LEU A 35 7.56 -2.28 4.02
C LEU A 35 8.82 -2.03 4.84
N LEU A 36 8.62 -1.83 6.14
CA LEU A 36 9.68 -1.67 7.11
C LEU A 36 9.63 -2.82 8.13
N THR A 37 10.78 -3.12 8.71
CA THR A 37 10.85 -3.93 9.93
C THR A 37 10.42 -3.12 11.15
N SER A 38 10.32 -3.75 12.31
CA SER A 38 10.02 -3.07 13.58
C SER A 38 11.04 -1.98 13.94
N TYR A 39 12.26 -2.07 13.42
CA TYR A 39 13.34 -1.12 13.64
C TYR A 39 13.36 0.02 12.61
N GLY A 40 12.36 0.10 11.71
CA GLY A 40 12.34 1.10 10.63
C GLY A 40 13.27 0.77 9.46
N ARG A 41 13.90 -0.41 9.44
CA ARG A 41 14.71 -0.85 8.29
C ARG A 41 13.82 -1.24 7.12
N GLU A 42 14.06 -0.66 5.95
CA GLU A 42 13.35 -1.01 4.72
C GLU A 42 13.61 -2.47 4.35
N ILE A 43 12.51 -3.21 4.20
CA ILE A 43 12.50 -4.58 3.70
C ILE A 43 12.39 -4.54 2.18
N ASP A 44 11.36 -3.82 1.70
CA ASP A 44 11.02 -3.70 0.29
C ASP A 44 10.10 -2.50 0.10
N GLY A 45 10.04 -1.91 -1.09
CA GLY A 45 9.12 -0.81 -1.36
C GLY A 45 8.91 -0.60 -2.85
N ALA A 46 7.66 -0.35 -3.24
CA ALA A 46 7.29 -0.14 -4.64
C ALA A 46 6.17 0.90 -4.78
N PRO A 47 6.09 1.61 -5.92
CA PRO A 47 5.01 2.55 -6.20
C PRO A 47 3.65 1.83 -6.18
N VAL A 48 2.60 2.48 -5.68
CA VAL A 48 1.27 1.85 -5.50
C VAL A 48 0.62 1.39 -6.81
N GLU A 49 1.15 1.86 -7.94
CA GLU A 49 0.82 1.44 -9.30
C GLU A 49 1.38 0.04 -9.63
N GLN A 50 2.60 -0.24 -9.17
CA GLN A 50 3.23 -1.56 -9.28
C GLN A 50 2.81 -2.49 -8.13
N VAL A 51 2.31 -1.93 -7.03
CA VAL A 51 1.80 -2.72 -5.91
C VAL A 51 0.42 -3.26 -6.26
N ARG A 52 0.32 -4.56 -6.45
CA ARG A 52 -0.98 -5.23 -6.56
C ARG A 52 -1.39 -5.76 -5.19
N VAL A 53 -2.29 -5.04 -4.53
CA VAL A 53 -3.05 -5.61 -3.43
C VAL A 53 -4.22 -6.36 -4.04
N SER A 54 -4.10 -7.69 -4.12
CA SER A 54 -5.26 -8.53 -4.43
C SER A 54 -6.05 -8.69 -3.14
N GLY A 55 -7.38 -8.56 -3.24
CA GLY A 55 -8.31 -8.68 -2.13
C GLY A 55 -8.14 -9.99 -1.33
N PRO A 56 -8.78 -10.08 -0.15
CA PRO A 56 -8.55 -11.16 0.79
C PRO A 56 -8.81 -12.51 0.12
N TRP A 57 -7.76 -13.31 -0.06
CA TRP A 57 -7.95 -14.70 -0.42
C TRP A 57 -8.47 -15.45 0.81
N TYR A 58 -9.74 -15.85 0.69
CA TYR A 58 -10.58 -16.74 1.49
C TYR A 58 -10.29 -16.87 3.00
N ALA A 59 -11.31 -16.50 3.79
CA ALA A 59 -11.64 -16.96 5.13
C ALA A 59 -10.98 -16.32 6.38
N ALA A 60 -10.11 -15.31 6.28
CA ALA A 60 -9.69 -14.57 7.47
C ALA A 60 -9.64 -13.06 7.20
N SER A 61 -10.55 -12.31 7.83
CA SER A 61 -10.67 -10.85 7.75
C SER A 61 -9.37 -10.08 8.05
N ASP A 62 -8.36 -10.74 8.64
CA ASP A 62 -7.07 -10.17 9.04
C ASP A 62 -5.88 -10.52 8.12
N ARG A 63 -6.11 -11.03 6.90
CA ARG A 63 -5.04 -11.27 5.90
C ARG A 63 -5.21 -10.39 4.67
N ALA A 64 -4.13 -9.71 4.28
CA ALA A 64 -3.99 -8.99 3.01
C ALA A 64 -2.78 -9.56 2.24
N LEU A 65 -2.91 -9.72 0.92
CA LEU A 65 -1.82 -10.14 0.06
C LEU A 65 -1.41 -8.98 -0.84
N ALA A 66 -0.19 -8.49 -0.64
CA ALA A 66 0.41 -7.41 -1.40
C ALA A 66 1.52 -7.98 -2.28
N THR A 67 1.39 -7.81 -3.58
CA THR A 67 2.47 -8.08 -4.53
C THR A 67 3.23 -6.79 -4.75
N ILE A 68 4.50 -6.75 -4.35
CA ILE A 68 5.37 -5.57 -4.39
C ILE A 68 6.58 -5.98 -5.21
N ASN A 69 6.88 -5.26 -6.30
CA ASN A 69 8.04 -5.55 -7.14
C ASN A 69 8.08 -7.02 -7.65
N GLY A 70 6.91 -7.61 -7.91
CA GLY A 70 6.77 -9.03 -8.29
C GLY A 70 6.86 -10.03 -7.12
N ASN A 71 7.23 -9.59 -5.92
CA ASN A 71 7.28 -10.41 -4.71
C ASN A 71 5.93 -10.42 -3.99
N ARG A 72 5.40 -11.60 -3.68
CA ARG A 72 4.15 -11.77 -2.93
C ARG A 72 4.41 -11.74 -1.42
N TYR A 73 3.88 -10.72 -0.76
CA TYR A 73 3.90 -10.53 0.69
C TYR A 73 2.51 -10.76 1.28
N ALA A 74 2.41 -11.69 2.21
CA ALA A 74 1.27 -11.85 3.09
C ALA A 74 1.44 -10.91 4.30
N LEU A 75 0.55 -9.92 4.38
CA LEU A 75 0.44 -8.99 5.48
C LEU A 75 -0.71 -9.43 6.37
N ARG A 76 -0.40 -9.67 7.64
CA ARG A 76 -1.34 -9.98 8.71
C ARG A 76 -1.51 -8.72 9.54
N LEU A 77 -2.69 -8.11 9.46
CA LEU A 77 -3.05 -6.87 10.16
C LEU A 77 -4.54 -6.89 10.49
N LYS A 78 -4.94 -6.10 11.50
CA LYS A 78 -6.34 -5.97 11.91
C LYS A 78 -7.20 -5.47 10.74
N GLY A 79 -8.43 -5.97 10.62
CA GLY A 79 -9.37 -5.57 9.55
C GLY A 79 -9.52 -4.05 9.37
N GLN A 80 -9.57 -3.27 10.46
CA GLN A 80 -9.64 -1.80 10.40
C GLN A 80 -8.40 -1.17 9.73
N VAL A 81 -7.21 -1.66 10.06
CA VAL A 81 -5.95 -1.17 9.47
C VAL A 81 -5.87 -1.53 7.98
N ARG A 82 -6.49 -2.66 7.61
CA ARG A 82 -6.54 -3.13 6.21
C ARG A 82 -7.41 -2.22 5.37
N ASP A 83 -8.62 -1.91 5.85
CA ASP A 83 -9.52 -1.01 5.13
C ASP A 83 -8.91 0.39 4.99
N ALA A 84 -8.23 0.88 6.03
CA ALA A 84 -7.47 2.13 5.96
C ALA A 84 -6.32 2.08 4.94
N LEU A 85 -5.56 0.97 4.88
CA LEU A 85 -4.51 0.78 3.87
C LEU A 85 -5.08 0.76 2.44
N VAL A 86 -6.20 0.06 2.23
CA VAL A 86 -6.86 -0.01 0.92
C VAL A 86 -7.39 1.37 0.50
N ALA A 87 -7.97 2.12 1.44
CA ALA A 87 -8.41 3.50 1.21
C ALA A 87 -7.22 4.42 0.86
N ALA A 88 -6.11 4.31 1.60
CA ALA A 88 -4.90 5.09 1.34
C ALA A 88 -4.29 4.77 -0.03
N LEU A 89 -4.22 3.47 -0.41
CA LEU A 89 -3.76 3.06 -1.73
C LEU A 89 -4.68 3.56 -2.86
N ARG A 90 -5.99 3.57 -2.64
CA ARG A 90 -6.96 4.11 -3.60
C ARG A 90 -6.80 5.63 -3.72
N GLY A 91 -6.68 6.35 -2.61
CA GLY A 91 -6.43 7.79 -2.59
C GLY A 91 -5.12 8.17 -3.29
N ALA A 92 -4.04 7.45 -2.98
CA ALA A 92 -2.74 7.64 -3.60
C ALA A 92 -2.75 7.38 -5.12
N ARG A 93 -3.50 6.35 -5.58
CA ARG A 93 -3.70 6.10 -7.02
C ARG A 93 -4.45 7.24 -7.68
N SER A 94 -5.54 7.72 -7.09
CA SER A 94 -6.32 8.82 -7.64
C SER A 94 -5.54 10.14 -7.70
N ARG A 95 -4.64 10.37 -6.73
CA ARG A 95 -3.82 11.58 -6.66
C ARG A 95 -2.68 11.62 -7.68
N ARG A 96 -2.23 10.45 -8.15
CA ARG A 96 -1.22 10.31 -9.21
C ARG A 96 -1.79 10.21 -10.62
N VAL A 97 -3.11 10.14 -10.79
CA VAL A 97 -3.69 10.49 -12.08
C VAL A 97 -3.66 12.02 -12.11
N PRO A 98 -2.74 12.70 -12.83
CA PRO A 98 -3.08 14.03 -13.27
C PRO A 98 -4.33 13.82 -14.10
N THR A 99 -5.45 14.34 -13.60
CA THR A 99 -6.55 14.67 -14.49
C THR A 99 -5.97 15.64 -15.51
N VAL A 100 -5.49 15.10 -16.63
CA VAL A 100 -5.43 15.82 -17.89
C VAL A 100 -6.86 15.91 -18.43
N ALA A 101 -7.79 16.37 -17.59
CA ALA A 101 -9.04 16.91 -18.07
C ALA A 101 -8.71 18.31 -18.57
N ALA A 102 -8.33 18.34 -19.85
CA ALA A 102 -8.45 19.41 -20.80
C ALA A 102 -9.36 20.55 -20.32
N GLU A 103 -8.75 21.61 -19.77
CA GLU A 103 -9.32 22.95 -19.82
C GLU A 103 -9.10 23.50 -21.24
N GLY A 104 -9.74 22.85 -22.21
CA GLY A 104 -9.83 23.29 -23.60
C GLY A 104 -10.90 24.36 -23.71
N ARG A 105 -10.56 25.56 -23.27
CA ARG A 105 -11.26 26.82 -23.51
C ARG A 105 -11.68 26.90 -24.98
N THR A 106 -12.95 26.62 -25.29
CA THR A 106 -13.57 27.03 -26.56
C THR A 106 -14.77 27.91 -26.22
N ALA A 107 -14.58 29.20 -26.39
CA ALA A 107 -15.67 30.17 -26.46
C ALA A 107 -16.43 29.97 -27.79
N PRO A 108 -17.77 29.94 -27.80
CA PRO A 108 -18.52 30.33 -28.98
C PRO A 108 -18.69 31.85 -29.02
N ARG A 109 -18.61 32.37 -30.25
CA ARG A 109 -18.69 33.78 -30.66
C ARG A 109 -20.05 34.42 -30.40
#